data_AF-A0A8D8JL13-F1
#
_entry.id   AF-A0A8D8JL13-F1
#
_cell.length_a   1.000
_cell.length_b   1.000
_cell.length_c   1.000
_cell.angle_alpha   90.00
_cell.angle_beta   90.00
_cell.angle_gamma   90.00
#
_symmetry.space_group_name_H-M   'P 1'
#
loop_
_entity.id
_entity.type
_entity.pdbx_description
1 polymer ?
#
loop_
_entity_poly.entity_id
_entity_poly.type
_entity_poly.pdbx_seq_one_letter_code
_entity_poly.pdbx_strand_id
1 'polypeptide(L)'
;MKLLPAAVILTFTIDVAVGVGHHEAVFKSVRQARRECSVHLRDGTAGRGECSTRCRGLVTRYWNDSLGLPAETIDRFYQPAAGDAEYYDLTEQCLGEVTAAIPVEDSCRRADCTVQCYGDQYGQLDGDTAKFVPFTDLQHRRILMECVAMLG
;
A
#
# COMPACT_ATOMS: atom_id res chain seq x y z
N MET A 1 72.98 15.51 22.96
CA MET A 1 71.85 15.19 22.06
C MET A 1 70.68 14.72 22.91
N LYS A 2 69.58 15.49 22.94
CA LYS A 2 68.34 15.16 23.66
C LYS A 2 67.39 14.46 22.69
N LEU A 3 66.88 13.28 23.05
CA LEU A 3 65.82 12.57 22.31
C LEU A 3 64.46 13.05 22.82
N LEU A 4 63.62 13.57 21.92
CA LEU A 4 62.20 13.88 22.18
C LEU A 4 61.36 12.62 21.92
N PRO A 5 60.33 12.31 22.73
CA PRO A 5 59.44 11.21 22.44
C PRO A 5 58.43 11.64 21.37
N ALA A 6 58.26 10.81 20.35
CA ALA A 6 57.23 11.00 19.34
C ALA A 6 55.85 10.78 19.97
N ALA A 7 55.05 11.85 20.05
CA ALA A 7 53.65 11.76 20.45
C ALA A 7 52.84 11.16 19.30
N VAL A 8 52.36 9.93 19.47
CA VAL A 8 51.42 9.30 18.55
C VAL A 8 50.04 9.85 18.85
N ILE A 9 49.54 10.73 17.98
CA ILE A 9 48.18 11.27 18.06
C ILE A 9 47.24 10.25 17.42
N LEU A 10 46.45 9.56 18.24
CA LEU A 10 45.37 8.68 17.77
C LEU A 10 44.18 9.56 17.39
N THR A 11 44.00 9.83 16.09
CA THR A 11 42.79 10.49 15.58
C THR A 11 41.67 9.47 15.50
N PHE A 12 40.71 9.53 16.43
CA PHE A 12 39.42 8.85 16.30
C PHE A 12 38.59 9.57 15.23
N THR A 13 38.51 9.00 14.04
CA THR A 13 37.50 9.40 13.06
C THR A 13 36.15 8.85 13.51
N ILE A 14 35.29 9.73 14.02
CA ILE A 14 33.88 9.39 14.21
C ILE A 14 33.26 9.39 12.82
N ASP A 15 33.07 8.20 12.24
CA ASP A 15 32.19 8.04 11.08
C ASP A 15 30.77 8.39 11.53
N VAL A 16 30.37 9.65 11.30
CA VAL A 16 28.96 10.01 11.35
C VAL A 16 28.33 9.33 10.14
N ALA A 17 27.80 8.13 10.35
CA ALA A 17 26.92 7.48 9.40
C ALA A 17 25.67 8.37 9.29
N VAL A 18 25.69 9.30 8.33
CA VAL A 18 24.48 9.96 7.85
C VAL A 18 23.66 8.85 7.20
N GLY A 19 22.76 8.24 7.97
CA GLY A 19 21.81 7.30 7.42
C GLY A 19 21.01 8.04 6.35
N VAL A 20 21.29 7.75 5.08
CA VAL A 20 20.40 8.13 3.99
C VAL A 20 19.07 7.44 4.29
N GLY A 21 18.08 8.24 4.69
CA GLY A 21 16.74 7.75 4.98
C GLY A 21 16.26 6.88 3.82
N HIS A 22 15.81 5.67 4.13
CA HIS A 22 15.22 4.73 3.17
C HIS A 22 13.85 5.27 2.74
N HIS A 23 13.84 6.35 1.96
CA HIS A 23 12.63 6.95 1.41
C HIS A 23 12.31 6.33 0.06
N GLU A 24 12.20 5.01 -0.01
CA GLU A 24 11.82 4.36 -1.27
C GLU A 24 10.29 4.28 -1.33
N ALA A 25 9.68 5.28 -1.99
CA ALA A 25 8.28 5.21 -2.37
C ALA A 25 8.05 3.94 -3.20
N VAL A 26 7.06 3.13 -2.80
CA VAL A 26 6.74 1.88 -3.49
C VAL A 26 5.63 2.13 -4.50
N PHE A 27 5.80 1.61 -5.71
CA PHE A 27 4.80 1.66 -6.76
C PHE A 27 4.43 0.25 -7.19
N LYS A 28 3.13 -0.03 -7.35
CA LYS A 28 2.63 -1.33 -7.79
C LYS A 28 1.49 -1.17 -8.78
N SER A 29 1.53 -1.94 -9.87
CA SER A 29 0.35 -2.15 -10.71
C SER A 29 -0.50 -3.30 -10.18
N VAL A 30 -1.76 -3.37 -10.60
CA VAL A 30 -2.65 -4.50 -10.26
C VAL A 30 -2.06 -5.82 -10.73
N ARG A 31 -1.45 -5.84 -11.91
CA ARG A 31 -0.77 -7.02 -12.48
C ARG A 31 0.41 -7.48 -11.63
N GLN A 32 1.22 -6.54 -11.13
CA GLN A 32 2.31 -6.86 -10.19
C GLN A 32 1.79 -7.42 -8.88
N ALA A 33 0.79 -6.76 -8.27
CA ALA A 33 0.15 -7.22 -7.04
C ALA A 33 -0.45 -8.62 -7.19
N ARG A 34 -1.07 -8.94 -8.34
CA ARG A 34 -1.60 -10.28 -8.63
C ARG A 34 -0.52 -11.35 -8.61
N ARG A 35 0.65 -11.08 -9.21
CA ARG A 35 1.78 -12.02 -9.22
C ARG A 35 2.31 -12.25 -7.81
N GLU A 36 2.50 -11.18 -7.05
CA GLU A 36 2.93 -11.26 -5.65
C GLU A 36 1.95 -12.09 -4.80
N CYS A 37 0.66 -11.81 -4.92
CA CYS A 37 -0.37 -12.56 -4.20
C CYS A 37 -0.48 -14.02 -4.64
N SER A 38 -0.20 -14.35 -5.90
CA SER A 38 -0.15 -15.75 -6.33
C SER A 38 0.98 -16.53 -5.66
N VAL A 39 2.05 -15.86 -5.20
CA VAL A 39 3.09 -16.51 -4.40
C VAL A 39 2.60 -16.68 -2.96
N HIS A 40 2.14 -15.60 -2.32
CA HIS A 40 1.67 -15.62 -0.93
C HIS A 40 0.53 -16.63 -0.68
N LEU A 41 -0.40 -16.77 -1.62
CA LEU A 41 -1.56 -17.66 -1.47
C LEU A 41 -1.24 -19.14 -1.76
N ARG A 42 -0.10 -19.45 -2.37
CA ARG A 42 0.32 -20.85 -2.60
C ARG A 42 0.79 -21.52 -1.31
N ASP A 43 1.21 -20.74 -0.32
CA ASP A 43 1.70 -21.23 0.97
C ASP A 43 0.56 -21.65 1.92
N GLY A 44 -0.70 -21.57 1.48
CA GLY A 44 -1.84 -22.25 2.10
C GLY A 44 -2.43 -21.58 3.34
N THR A 45 -1.96 -20.39 3.70
CA THR A 45 -2.40 -19.67 4.92
C THR A 45 -3.73 -18.93 4.79
N ALA A 46 -4.30 -18.82 3.58
CA ALA A 46 -5.48 -17.98 3.33
C ALA A 46 -6.46 -18.54 2.28
N GLY A 47 -6.61 -19.86 2.18
CA GLY A 47 -7.47 -20.50 1.17
C GLY A 47 -6.87 -20.38 -0.24
N ARG A 48 -6.82 -21.48 -1.00
CA ARG A 48 -6.26 -21.41 -2.36
C ARG A 48 -7.20 -20.63 -3.27
N GLY A 49 -6.77 -19.48 -3.76
CA GLY A 49 -7.47 -18.71 -4.80
C GLY A 49 -8.60 -17.80 -4.32
N GLU A 50 -9.33 -18.17 -3.27
CA GLU A 50 -10.52 -17.45 -2.76
C GLU A 50 -10.24 -16.06 -2.15
N CYS A 51 -8.97 -15.75 -1.81
CA CYS A 51 -8.62 -14.48 -1.15
C CYS A 51 -7.68 -13.59 -1.98
N SER A 52 -7.59 -13.81 -3.30
CA SER A 52 -6.68 -13.08 -4.20
C SER A 52 -6.95 -11.57 -4.25
N THR A 53 -8.22 -11.18 -4.31
CA THR A 53 -8.62 -9.77 -4.35
C THR A 53 -8.29 -9.05 -3.06
N ARG A 54 -8.57 -9.67 -1.92
CA ARG A 54 -8.18 -9.17 -0.60
C ARG A 54 -6.67 -8.99 -0.50
N CYS A 55 -5.89 -10.00 -0.88
CA CYS A 55 -4.43 -9.90 -0.86
C CYS A 55 -3.94 -8.73 -1.72
N ARG A 56 -4.46 -8.56 -2.93
CA ARG A 56 -4.11 -7.44 -3.82
C ARG A 56 -4.41 -6.10 -3.14
N GLY A 57 -5.55 -6.00 -2.47
CA GLY A 57 -5.94 -4.82 -1.71
C GLY A 57 -5.00 -4.52 -0.55
N LEU A 58 -4.49 -5.53 0.14
CA LEU A 58 -3.52 -5.36 1.23
C LEU A 58 -2.15 -4.91 0.72
N VAL A 59 -1.59 -5.58 -0.28
CA VAL A 59 -0.24 -5.25 -0.79
C VAL A 59 -0.19 -3.93 -1.55
N THR A 60 -1.33 -3.44 -2.03
CA THR A 60 -1.47 -2.10 -2.62
C THR A 60 -2.08 -1.08 -1.66
N ARG A 61 -2.58 -1.50 -0.50
CA ARG A 61 -3.23 -0.64 0.52
C ARG A 61 -4.47 0.10 0.04
N TYR A 62 -5.22 -0.50 -0.85
CA TYR A 62 -6.60 -0.07 -1.11
C TYR A 62 -7.62 -0.83 -0.27
N TRP A 63 -7.24 -1.83 0.53
CA TRP A 63 -8.16 -2.59 1.38
C TRP A 63 -7.84 -2.39 2.86
N ASN A 64 -8.88 -2.22 3.67
CA ASN A 64 -8.77 -2.12 5.12
C ASN A 64 -9.50 -3.29 5.80
N ASP A 65 -8.75 -4.23 6.38
CA ASP A 65 -9.33 -5.39 7.09
C ASP A 65 -10.11 -5.01 8.35
N SER A 66 -9.79 -3.88 8.99
CA SER A 66 -10.51 -3.44 10.20
C SER A 66 -11.92 -2.95 9.87
N LEU A 67 -12.12 -2.40 8.66
CA LEU A 67 -13.41 -1.92 8.18
C LEU A 67 -14.11 -2.93 7.25
N GLY A 68 -13.35 -3.86 6.66
CA GLY A 68 -13.78 -4.77 5.62
C GLY A 68 -14.30 -4.03 4.37
N LEU A 69 -13.69 -2.90 4.05
CA LEU A 69 -14.05 -2.04 2.93
C LEU A 69 -12.80 -1.60 2.16
N PRO A 70 -12.94 -1.26 0.86
CA PRO A 70 -11.91 -0.53 0.17
C PRO A 70 -11.66 0.81 0.88
N ALA A 71 -10.38 1.16 1.05
CA ALA A 71 -9.98 2.53 1.30
C ALA A 71 -10.32 3.38 0.06
N GLU A 72 -10.51 4.68 0.28
CA GLU A 72 -10.80 5.68 -0.77
C GLU A 72 -9.81 5.64 -1.94
N THR A 73 -8.63 5.03 -1.74
CA THR A 73 -7.54 4.98 -2.72
C THR A 73 -7.64 3.87 -3.78
N ILE A 74 -8.70 3.06 -3.81
CA ILE A 74 -8.90 2.06 -4.88
C ILE A 74 -9.16 2.72 -6.24
N ASP A 75 -9.81 3.89 -6.23
CA ASP A 75 -10.16 4.72 -7.38
C ASP A 75 -8.99 4.98 -8.35
N ARG A 76 -7.76 5.11 -7.83
CA ARG A 76 -6.54 5.36 -8.61
C ARG A 76 -6.21 4.27 -9.63
N PHE A 77 -6.80 3.09 -9.48
CA PHE A 77 -6.69 1.97 -10.41
C PHE A 77 -7.81 1.95 -11.45
N TYR A 78 -8.78 2.86 -11.39
CA TYR A 78 -9.91 2.90 -12.30
C TYR A 78 -9.95 4.22 -13.07
N GLN A 79 -10.43 4.15 -14.30
CA GLN A 79 -10.81 5.30 -15.10
C GLN A 79 -12.34 5.38 -15.10
N PRO A 80 -12.93 6.49 -14.61
CA PRO A 80 -14.38 6.66 -14.64
C PRO A 80 -14.97 6.43 -16.03
N ALA A 81 -16.14 5.79 -16.11
CA ALA A 81 -16.83 5.60 -17.37
C ALA A 81 -17.14 6.96 -18.03
N ALA A 82 -16.70 7.15 -19.27
CA ALA A 82 -16.91 8.41 -19.97
C ALA A 82 -18.40 8.62 -20.27
N GLY A 83 -19.00 9.65 -19.64
CA GLY A 83 -20.39 10.05 -19.89
C GLY A 83 -21.38 9.66 -18.79
N ASP A 84 -20.93 8.94 -17.76
CA ASP A 84 -21.71 8.71 -16.55
C ASP A 84 -21.28 9.71 -15.48
N ALA A 85 -22.20 10.52 -14.97
CA ALA A 85 -21.92 11.44 -13.86
C ALA A 85 -22.19 10.78 -12.49
N GLU A 86 -22.90 9.63 -12.50
CA GLU A 86 -23.39 8.93 -11.31
C GLU A 86 -22.52 7.74 -10.91
N TYR A 87 -21.42 7.46 -11.65
CA TYR A 87 -20.53 6.32 -11.40
C TYR A 87 -20.09 6.22 -9.93
N TYR A 88 -19.85 7.37 -9.28
CA TYR A 88 -19.47 7.43 -7.87
C TYR A 88 -20.63 7.01 -6.97
N ASP A 89 -21.80 7.64 -7.14
CA ASP A 89 -22.98 7.38 -6.31
C ASP A 89 -23.48 5.93 -6.44
N LEU A 90 -23.45 5.38 -7.67
CA LEU A 90 -23.79 3.98 -7.93
C LEU A 90 -22.76 3.01 -7.32
N THR A 91 -21.48 3.37 -7.36
CA THR A 91 -20.43 2.57 -6.70
C THR A 91 -20.65 2.57 -5.19
N GLU A 92 -20.87 3.72 -4.56
CA GLU A 92 -21.12 3.85 -3.12
C GLU A 92 -22.39 3.10 -2.69
N GLN A 93 -23.46 3.18 -3.48
CA GLN A 93 -24.68 2.40 -3.23
C GLN A 93 -24.38 0.89 -3.22
N CYS A 94 -23.68 0.39 -4.25
CA CYS A 94 -23.29 -1.02 -4.34
C CYS A 94 -22.40 -1.45 -3.16
N LEU A 95 -21.44 -0.61 -2.75
CA LEU A 95 -20.60 -0.88 -1.57
C LEU A 95 -21.45 -0.99 -0.30
N GLY A 96 -22.42 -0.09 -0.14
CA GLY A 96 -23.39 -0.11 0.97
C GLY A 96 -24.15 -1.43 1.03
N GLU A 97 -24.69 -1.90 -0.11
CA GLU A 97 -25.40 -3.19 -0.21
C GLU A 97 -24.50 -4.37 0.18
N VAL A 98 -23.25 -4.40 -0.29
CA VAL A 98 -22.27 -5.43 0.08
C VAL A 98 -22.00 -5.42 1.58
N THR A 99 -21.87 -4.25 2.21
CA THR A 99 -21.62 -4.14 3.66
C THR A 99 -22.81 -4.57 4.50
N ALA A 100 -24.03 -4.36 4.01
CA ALA A 100 -25.25 -4.78 4.69
C ALA A 100 -25.47 -6.29 4.57
N ALA A 101 -25.07 -6.90 3.45
CA ALA A 101 -25.33 -8.30 3.16
C ALA A 101 -24.23 -9.26 3.65
N ILE A 102 -22.97 -8.81 3.74
CA ILE A 102 -21.83 -9.68 4.00
C ILE A 102 -21.09 -9.22 5.27
N PRO A 103 -20.94 -10.10 6.29
CA PRO A 103 -20.32 -9.74 7.56
C PRO A 103 -18.81 -9.49 7.41
N VAL A 104 -18.24 -8.66 8.30
CA VAL A 104 -16.83 -8.20 8.24
C VAL A 104 -15.84 -9.38 8.25
N GLU A 105 -16.18 -10.45 8.95
CA GLU A 105 -15.36 -11.66 9.10
C GLU A 105 -15.17 -12.40 7.77
N ASP A 106 -16.14 -12.30 6.84
CA ASP A 106 -16.04 -12.84 5.48
C ASP A 106 -15.31 -11.87 4.55
N SER A 107 -14.11 -11.47 4.99
CA SER A 107 -13.31 -10.39 4.38
C SER A 107 -12.90 -10.67 2.94
N CYS A 108 -12.68 -11.94 2.56
CA CYS A 108 -12.32 -12.29 1.19
C CYS A 108 -13.50 -12.11 0.24
N ARG A 109 -14.68 -12.59 0.63
CA ARG A 109 -15.90 -12.38 -0.15
C ARG A 109 -16.28 -10.92 -0.23
N ARG A 110 -16.17 -10.15 0.87
CA ARG A 110 -16.37 -8.70 0.83
C ARG A 110 -15.41 -8.02 -0.14
N ALA A 111 -14.13 -8.41 -0.14
CA ALA A 111 -13.16 -7.84 -1.07
C ALA A 111 -13.52 -8.15 -2.54
N ASP A 112 -13.98 -9.36 -2.84
CA ASP A 112 -14.42 -9.72 -4.19
C ASP A 112 -15.64 -8.91 -4.63
N CYS A 113 -16.70 -8.86 -3.80
CA CYS A 113 -17.93 -8.13 -4.13
C CYS A 113 -17.70 -6.61 -4.22
N THR A 114 -16.87 -6.02 -3.37
CA THR A 114 -16.56 -4.59 -3.42
C THR A 114 -15.76 -4.22 -4.67
N VAL A 115 -14.78 -5.05 -5.09
CA VAL A 115 -14.07 -4.83 -6.36
C VAL A 115 -14.98 -5.03 -7.57
N GLN A 116 -15.97 -5.92 -7.46
CA GLN A 116 -17.01 -6.05 -8.48
C GLN A 116 -17.83 -4.76 -8.60
N CYS A 117 -18.22 -4.11 -7.51
CA CYS A 117 -18.91 -2.81 -7.56
C CYS A 117 -18.12 -1.77 -8.39
N TYR A 118 -16.80 -1.68 -8.20
CA TYR A 118 -15.97 -0.77 -9.01
C TYR A 118 -15.92 -1.16 -10.49
N GLY A 119 -15.90 -2.47 -10.80
CA GLY A 119 -15.92 -2.94 -12.19
C GLY A 119 -17.27 -2.69 -12.88
N ASP A 120 -18.36 -2.80 -12.14
CA ASP A 120 -19.71 -2.68 -12.67
C ASP A 120 -20.18 -1.21 -12.76
N GLN A 121 -19.80 -0.37 -11.79
CA GLN A 121 -20.35 0.98 -11.63
C GLN A 121 -19.32 2.11 -11.84
N TYR A 122 -18.05 1.91 -11.45
CA TYR A 122 -17.06 3.01 -11.47
C TYR A 122 -16.46 3.21 -12.87
N GLY A 123 -15.98 2.13 -13.49
CA GLY A 123 -15.43 2.19 -14.85
C GLY A 123 -14.33 1.18 -15.14
N GLN A 124 -13.39 1.56 -16.02
CA GLN A 124 -12.38 0.65 -16.57
C GLN A 124 -11.16 0.53 -15.64
N LEU A 125 -10.74 -0.71 -15.36
CA LEU A 125 -9.57 -1.01 -14.56
C LEU A 125 -8.26 -0.77 -15.35
N ASP A 126 -7.42 0.15 -14.86
CA ASP A 126 -6.04 0.32 -15.27
C ASP A 126 -5.15 -0.70 -14.55
N GLY A 127 -5.03 -1.88 -15.16
CA GLY A 127 -4.31 -3.02 -14.57
C GLY A 127 -2.78 -2.92 -14.59
N ASP A 128 -2.24 -1.99 -15.40
CA ASP A 128 -0.86 -2.05 -15.87
C ASP A 128 0.00 -0.91 -15.36
N THR A 129 -0.59 0.28 -15.22
CA THR A 129 0.13 1.43 -14.68
C THR A 129 0.41 1.21 -13.20
N ALA A 130 1.66 1.37 -12.81
CA ALA A 130 2.04 1.31 -11.41
C ALA A 130 1.52 2.56 -10.68
N LYS A 131 0.82 2.36 -9.57
CA LYS A 131 0.33 3.45 -8.71
C LYS A 131 1.11 3.45 -7.41
N PHE A 132 1.27 4.63 -6.82
CA PHE A 132 1.90 4.77 -5.51
C PHE A 132 1.14 3.94 -4.47
N VAL A 133 1.88 3.24 -3.62
CA VAL A 133 1.35 2.52 -2.46
C VAL A 133 1.42 3.46 -1.25
N PRO A 134 0.29 3.94 -0.72
CA PRO A 134 0.25 4.91 0.38
C PRO A 134 1.07 4.45 1.58
N PHE A 135 1.79 5.35 2.25
CA PHE A 135 2.54 5.01 3.46
C PHE A 135 1.62 4.55 4.60
N THR A 136 2.12 3.71 5.50
CA THR A 136 1.43 3.43 6.76
C THR A 136 1.58 4.64 7.68
N ASP A 137 0.74 4.74 8.71
CA ASP A 137 0.89 5.77 9.74
C ASP A 137 2.30 5.77 10.35
N LEU A 138 2.88 4.58 10.58
CA LEU A 138 4.25 4.45 11.08
C LEU A 138 5.29 4.99 10.11
N GLN A 139 5.16 4.67 8.82
CA GLN A 139 6.05 5.19 7.78
C GLN A 139 5.89 6.71 7.64
N HIS A 140 4.66 7.22 7.66
CA HIS A 140 4.37 8.64 7.57
C HIS A 140 4.99 9.42 8.75
N ARG A 141 4.80 8.93 9.99
CA ARG A 141 5.42 9.52 11.19
C ARG A 141 6.93 9.51 11.11
N ARG A 142 7.52 8.40 10.64
CA ARG A 142 8.96 8.29 10.45
C ARG A 142 9.48 9.33 9.45
N ILE A 143 8.84 9.43 8.28
CA ILE A 143 9.20 10.41 7.24
C ILE A 143 9.13 11.83 7.81
N LEU A 144 8.07 12.16 8.55
CA LEU A 144 7.93 13.47 9.19
C LEU A 144 9.09 13.76 10.16
N MET A 145 9.45 12.79 11.01
CA MET A 145 10.57 12.95 11.95
C MET A 145 11.92 13.10 11.23
N GLU A 146 12.13 12.36 10.14
CA GLU A 146 13.33 12.48 9.30
C GLU A 146 13.38 13.86 8.64
N CYS A 147 12.24 14.39 8.14
CA CYS A 147 12.16 15.76 7.62
C CYS A 147 12.49 16.82 8.68
N VAL A 148 11.93 16.68 9.89
CA VAL A 148 12.23 17.60 11.00
C VAL A 148 13.72 17.58 11.35
N ALA A 149 14.36 16.42 11.37
CA ALA A 149 15.78 16.29 11.67
C ALA A 149 16.71 16.90 10.59
N MET A 150 16.27 16.97 9.33
CA MET A 150 17.03 17.62 8.26
C MET A 150 16.92 19.15 8.28
N LEU A 151 15.80 19.67 8.78
CA LEU A 151 15.49 21.10 8.78
C LEU A 151 15.80 21.81 10.11
N GLY A 152 16.15 21.04 11.15
CA GLY A 152 16.39 21.50 12.53
C GLY A 152 17.86 21.64 12.90
#